data_AF-A0A9P8AFN5-F1
#
_entry.id   AF-A0A9P8AFN5-F1
#
_cell.length_a   1.000
_cell.length_b   1.000
_cell.length_c   1.000
_cell.angle_alpha   90.00
_cell.angle_beta   90.00
_cell.angle_gamma   90.00
#
_symmetry.space_group_name_H-M   'P 1'
#
loop_
_entity.id
_entity.type
_entity.pdbx_description
1 polymer ?
#
loop_
_entity_poly.entity_id
_entity_poly.type
_entity_poly.pdbx_seq_one_letter_code
_entity_poly.pdbx_strand_id
1 'polypeptide(L)'
;MLSKNPVFRVALRGETLLTSPRWNKGTAFTNKERKELGLTGRLPHRVNTLDEQCQRAYDQLQMHENAIRKNTFLQSMKDQNWVLYYSLISRHLRELVPIIYTPTEAEAISNYSHLFRRSEGLYLTISDQDTLEKTFWNRQKGGI
;
A
#
# COMPACT_ATOMS: atom_id res chain seq x y z
N MET A 1 28.68 -5.48 -6.59
CA MET A 1 28.49 -4.14 -7.17
C MET A 1 27.43 -3.42 -6.36
N LEU A 2 27.76 -2.29 -5.72
CA LEU A 2 26.79 -1.47 -5.00
C LEU A 2 25.78 -0.92 -6.02
N SER A 3 24.59 -1.52 -6.07
CA SER A 3 23.45 -1.01 -6.82
C SER A 3 23.20 0.43 -6.39
N LYS A 4 23.43 1.40 -7.29
CA LYS A 4 23.06 2.80 -7.04
C LYS A 4 21.57 2.84 -6.74
N ASN A 5 21.20 3.29 -5.54
CA ASN A 5 19.80 3.48 -5.19
C ASN A 5 19.13 4.39 -6.23
N PRO A 6 18.06 3.94 -6.92
CA PRO A 6 17.41 4.76 -7.93
C PRO A 6 16.81 6.01 -7.30
N VAL A 7 17.10 7.18 -7.89
CA VAL A 7 16.54 8.46 -7.46
C VAL A 7 15.36 8.78 -8.38
N PHE A 8 14.18 8.91 -7.78
CA PHE A 8 12.96 9.28 -8.49
C PHE A 8 12.64 10.77 -8.28
N ARG A 9 12.32 11.47 -9.37
CA ARG A 9 11.78 12.83 -9.32
C ARG A 9 10.27 12.75 -9.32
N VAL A 10 9.62 13.33 -8.31
CA VAL A 10 8.16 13.33 -8.16
C VAL A 10 7.64 14.75 -8.09
N ALA A 11 6.49 15.00 -8.73
CA ALA A 11 5.80 16.28 -8.66
C ALA A 11 4.83 16.37 -7.46
N LEU A 12 4.50 15.24 -6.83
CA LEU A 12 3.58 15.16 -5.68
C LEU A 12 4.11 15.92 -4.45
N ARG A 13 3.20 16.56 -3.71
CA ARG A 13 3.51 17.41 -2.54
C ARG A 13 2.37 17.34 -1.53
N GLY A 14 2.68 17.60 -0.26
CA GLY A 14 1.67 17.69 0.79
C GLY A 14 0.82 16.43 0.87
N GLU A 15 -0.50 16.62 0.89
CA GLU A 15 -1.46 15.53 1.03
C GLU A 15 -1.41 14.52 -0.13
N THR A 16 -1.25 14.98 -1.38
CA THR A 16 -1.25 14.09 -2.55
C THR A 16 -0.08 13.11 -2.54
N LEU A 17 1.03 13.48 -1.89
CA LEU A 17 2.15 12.59 -1.66
C LEU A 17 1.84 11.55 -0.57
N LEU A 18 1.17 11.95 0.52
CA LEU A 18 0.81 11.06 1.62
C LEU A 18 -0.26 10.04 1.21
N THR A 19 -1.17 10.41 0.31
CA THR A 19 -2.21 9.52 -0.21
C THR A 19 -1.75 8.68 -1.42
N SER A 20 -0.50 8.82 -1.85
CA SER A 20 0.07 8.07 -2.96
C SER A 20 0.89 6.88 -2.44
N PRO A 21 0.37 5.64 -2.47
CA PRO A 21 0.99 4.53 -1.75
C PRO A 21 2.38 4.14 -2.26
N ARG A 22 2.63 4.40 -3.55
CA ARG A 22 3.92 4.19 -4.20
C ARG A 22 5.01 5.13 -3.68
N TRP A 23 4.65 6.34 -3.28
CA TRP A 23 5.58 7.43 -2.96
C TRP A 23 5.57 7.83 -1.48
N ASN A 24 4.53 7.43 -0.75
CA ASN A 24 4.40 7.68 0.68
C ASN A 24 5.45 6.86 1.46
N LYS A 25 6.22 7.54 2.31
CA LYS A 25 7.19 6.93 3.23
C LYS A 25 6.70 6.90 4.68
N GLY A 26 5.50 7.44 4.95
CA GLY A 26 4.99 7.63 6.30
C GLY A 26 5.97 8.43 7.16
N THR A 27 6.26 7.94 8.35
CA THR A 27 7.18 8.62 9.28
C THR A 27 8.67 8.53 8.87
N ALA A 28 9.01 7.81 7.80
CA ALA A 28 10.39 7.78 7.25
C ALA A 28 10.75 8.98 6.38
N PHE A 29 9.81 9.88 6.05
CA PHE A 29 10.22 11.15 5.48
C PHE A 29 11.15 11.89 6.46
N THR A 30 12.36 12.18 6.02
CA THR A 30 13.35 12.96 6.79
C THR A 30 12.86 14.38 7.00
N ASN A 31 13.39 15.09 7.99
CA ASN A 31 13.02 16.49 8.23
C ASN A 31 13.27 17.39 6.99
N LYS A 32 14.32 17.10 6.23
CA LYS A 32 14.62 17.79 4.97
C LYS A 32 13.54 17.54 3.92
N GLU A 33 13.20 16.27 3.66
CA GLU A 33 12.12 15.91 2.73
C GLU A 33 10.78 16.50 3.16
N ARG A 34 10.47 16.51 4.46
CA ARG A 34 9.23 17.10 4.97
C ARG A 34 9.13 18.59 4.64
N LYS A 35 10.23 19.33 4.77
CA LYS A 35 10.29 20.75 4.39
C LYS A 35 10.15 20.93 2.87
N GLU A 36 10.90 20.18 2.08
CA GLU A 36 10.94 20.30 0.61
C GLU A 36 9.65 19.82 -0.07
N LEU A 37 8.95 18.86 0.54
CA LEU A 37 7.73 18.24 0.00
C LEU A 37 6.44 18.80 0.62
N GLY A 38 6.51 19.80 1.50
CA GLY A 38 5.33 20.44 2.11
C GLY A 38 4.60 19.57 3.13
N LEU A 39 5.32 18.74 3.88
CA LEU A 39 4.80 17.82 4.90
C LEU A 39 4.98 18.33 6.34
N THR A 40 5.57 19.51 6.55
CA THR A 40 5.71 20.13 7.87
C THR A 40 4.34 20.23 8.54
N GLY A 41 4.21 19.72 9.76
CA GLY A 41 2.95 19.70 10.52
C GLY A 41 1.97 18.58 10.16
N ARG A 42 2.25 17.75 9.13
CA ARG A 42 1.37 16.64 8.70
C ARG A 42 1.74 15.28 9.30
N LEU A 43 2.91 15.17 9.91
CA LEU A 43 3.45 13.93 10.47
C LEU A 43 3.97 14.17 11.89
N PRO A 44 3.92 13.17 12.79
CA PRO A 44 4.55 13.25 14.10
C PRO A 44 6.03 13.64 14.01
N HIS A 45 6.54 14.40 14.99
CA HIS A 45 7.90 14.97 14.94
C HIS A 45 9.00 13.92 14.71
N ARG A 46 8.90 12.75 15.37
CA ARG A 46 9.90 11.68 15.25
C ARG A 46 9.94 11.15 13.82
N VAL A 47 11.15 11.08 13.26
CA VAL A 47 11.43 10.34 12.02
C VAL A 47 11.67 8.88 12.41
N ASN A 48 11.01 7.95 11.73
CA ASN A 48 11.24 6.52 11.94
C ASN A 48 11.95 5.88 10.76
N THR A 49 12.91 5.01 11.02
CA THR A 49 13.52 4.19 9.95
C THR A 49 12.50 3.22 9.38
N LEU A 50 12.79 2.67 8.19
CA LEU A 50 11.94 1.62 7.62
C LEU A 50 11.88 0.40 8.54
N ASP A 51 12.99 0.04 9.20
CA ASP A 51 13.04 -1.08 10.16
C ASP A 51 12.14 -0.83 11.37
N GLU A 52 12.19 0.36 11.97
CA GLU A 52 11.29 0.73 13.08
C GLU A 52 9.81 0.68 12.65
N GLN A 53 9.49 1.13 11.44
CA GLN A 53 8.12 1.03 10.92
C GLN A 53 7.70 -0.42 10.71
N CYS A 54 8.60 -1.27 10.22
CA CYS A 54 8.30 -2.68 10.00
C CYS A 54 8.12 -3.42 11.32
N GLN A 55 8.94 -3.15 12.33
CA GLN A 55 8.78 -3.73 13.66
C GLN A 55 7.41 -3.37 14.25
N ARG A 56 7.07 -2.08 14.27
CA ARG A 56 5.76 -1.61 14.76
C ARG A 56 4.60 -2.23 14.00
N ALA A 57 4.72 -2.35 12.67
CA ALA A 57 3.70 -2.95 11.83
C ALA A 57 3.56 -4.46 12.07
N TYR A 58 4.66 -5.17 12.32
CA TYR A 58 4.66 -6.58 12.67
C TYR A 58 4.03 -6.81 14.05
N ASP A 59 4.37 -5.98 15.05
CA ASP A 59 3.77 -6.07 16.39
C ASP A 59 2.25 -5.90 16.32
N GLN A 60 1.77 -4.92 15.55
CA GLN A 60 0.34 -4.72 15.28
C GLN A 60 -0.30 -5.90 14.55
N LEU A 61 0.39 -6.47 13.55
CA LEU A 61 -0.08 -7.64 12.82
C LEU A 61 -0.30 -8.84 13.75
N GLN A 62 0.60 -9.05 14.71
CA GLN A 62 0.50 -10.18 15.65
C GLN A 62 -0.63 -10.02 16.67
N MET A 63 -1.20 -8.82 16.84
CA MET A 63 -2.40 -8.63 17.66
C MET A 63 -3.68 -9.20 17.00
N HIS A 64 -3.63 -9.54 15.71
CA HIS A 64 -4.76 -10.12 15.00
C HIS A 64 -4.75 -11.65 15.10
N GLU A 65 -5.81 -12.20 15.68
CA GLU A 65 -5.90 -13.64 15.97
C GLU A 65 -6.13 -14.52 14.73
N ASN A 66 -6.86 -14.02 13.72
CA ASN A 66 -7.24 -14.81 12.55
C ASN A 66 -6.59 -14.30 11.27
N ALA A 67 -6.44 -15.22 10.30
CA ALA A 67 -5.74 -14.97 9.05
C ALA A 67 -6.42 -13.86 8.23
N ILE A 68 -7.76 -13.82 8.20
CA ILE A 68 -8.50 -12.80 7.45
C ILE A 68 -8.30 -11.38 8.00
N ARG A 69 -8.19 -11.19 9.32
CA ARG A 69 -7.85 -9.88 9.90
C ARG A 69 -6.41 -9.50 9.61
N LYS A 70 -5.47 -10.45 9.65
CA LYS A 70 -4.08 -10.24 9.22
C LYS A 70 -4.00 -9.83 7.74
N ASN A 71 -4.74 -10.51 6.85
CA ASN A 71 -4.86 -10.14 5.43
C ASN A 71 -5.41 -8.72 5.27
N THR A 72 -6.53 -8.40 5.93
CA THR A 72 -7.15 -7.06 5.88
C THR A 72 -6.20 -5.96 6.36
N PHE A 73 -5.42 -6.21 7.42
CA PHE A 73 -4.40 -5.28 7.92
C PHE A 73 -3.29 -5.06 6.88
N LEU A 74 -2.79 -6.14 6.27
CA LEU A 74 -1.76 -6.06 5.24
C LEU A 74 -2.26 -5.35 3.97
N GLN A 75 -3.51 -5.57 3.56
CA GLN A 75 -4.12 -4.82 2.44
C GLN A 75 -4.24 -3.33 2.75
N SER A 76 -4.71 -2.97 3.95
CA SER A 76 -4.75 -1.57 4.40
C SER A 76 -3.36 -0.91 4.38
N MET A 77 -2.31 -1.66 4.74
CA MET A 77 -0.93 -1.17 4.67
C MET A 77 -0.47 -0.97 3.23
N LYS A 78 -0.76 -1.91 2.32
CA LYS A 78 -0.48 -1.79 0.89
C LYS A 78 -1.17 -0.57 0.27
N ASP A 79 -2.41 -0.30 0.68
CA ASP A 79 -3.18 0.88 0.25
C ASP A 79 -2.59 2.21 0.72
N GLN A 80 -1.64 2.20 1.65
CA GLN A 80 -1.03 3.40 2.23
C GLN A 80 0.45 3.56 1.88
N ASN A 81 1.22 2.48 1.84
CA ASN A 81 2.67 2.52 1.66
C ASN A 81 3.20 1.17 1.12
N TRP A 82 3.56 1.16 -0.17
CA TRP A 82 4.08 -0.02 -0.86
C TRP A 82 5.42 -0.47 -0.30
N VAL A 83 6.33 0.48 -0.01
CA VAL A 83 7.67 0.15 0.48
C VAL A 83 7.59 -0.55 1.83
N LEU A 84 6.74 -0.06 2.74
CA LEU A 84 6.51 -0.69 4.03
C LEU A 84 5.90 -2.09 3.89
N TYR A 85 4.85 -2.22 3.06
CA TYR A 85 4.17 -3.49 2.81
C TYR A 85 5.13 -4.57 2.28
N TYR A 86 5.84 -4.30 1.18
CA TYR A 86 6.76 -5.26 0.60
C TYR A 86 7.98 -5.53 1.48
N SER A 87 8.44 -4.53 2.24
CA SER A 87 9.53 -4.70 3.19
C SER A 87 9.16 -5.59 4.38
N LEU A 88 7.92 -5.50 4.88
CA LEU A 88 7.44 -6.39 5.93
C LEU A 88 7.31 -7.83 5.41
N ILE A 89 6.68 -8.01 4.25
CA ILE A 89 6.51 -9.33 3.63
C ILE A 89 7.84 -10.02 3.37
N SER A 90 8.84 -9.31 2.85
CA SER A 90 10.13 -9.92 2.55
C SER A 90 10.86 -10.42 3.81
N ARG A 91 10.67 -9.76 4.96
CA ARG A 91 11.25 -10.20 6.25
C ARG A 91 10.55 -11.41 6.85
N HIS A 92 9.25 -11.58 6.61
CA HIS A 92 8.42 -12.65 7.20
C HIS A 92 7.78 -13.54 6.12
N LEU A 93 8.46 -13.74 4.99
CA LEU A 93 7.85 -14.30 3.78
C LEU A 93 7.16 -15.64 4.01
N ARG A 94 7.84 -16.58 4.67
CA ARG A 94 7.28 -17.92 4.93
C ARG A 94 6.00 -17.88 5.77
N GLU A 95 5.93 -16.96 6.74
CA GLU A 95 4.78 -16.78 7.61
C GLU A 95 3.63 -16.08 6.86
N LEU A 96 3.94 -15.07 6.04
CA LEU A 96 2.93 -14.17 5.47
C LEU A 96 2.39 -14.62 4.12
N VAL A 97 3.09 -15.47 3.36
CA VAL A 97 2.57 -16.04 2.10
C VAL A 97 1.17 -16.67 2.25
N PRO A 98 0.89 -17.56 3.22
CA PRO A 98 -0.45 -18.12 3.38
C PRO A 98 -1.52 -17.11 3.82
N ILE A 99 -1.11 -15.92 4.29
CA ILE A 99 -2.00 -14.82 4.68
C ILE A 99 -2.36 -13.94 3.49
N ILE A 100 -1.40 -13.61 2.63
CA ILE A 100 -1.60 -12.73 1.45
C ILE A 100 -1.99 -13.49 0.18
N TYR A 101 -2.02 -14.82 0.25
CA TYR A 101 -2.38 -15.70 -0.85
C TYR A 101 -3.23 -16.86 -0.31
N THR A 102 -3.25 -17.98 -1.01
CA THR A 102 -3.96 -19.18 -0.58
C THR A 102 -3.43 -19.71 0.75
N PRO A 103 -4.30 -20.14 1.69
CA PRO A 103 -5.76 -20.26 1.55
C PRO A 103 -6.56 -18.98 1.89
N THR A 104 -5.98 -18.02 2.61
CA THR A 104 -6.70 -16.86 3.15
C THR A 104 -7.32 -15.98 2.06
N GLU A 105 -6.65 -15.84 0.92
CA GLU A 105 -7.16 -15.05 -0.20
C GLU A 105 -8.47 -15.64 -0.77
N ALA A 106 -8.67 -16.96 -0.69
CA ALA A 106 -9.93 -17.57 -1.09
C ALA A 106 -11.09 -17.18 -0.15
N GLU A 107 -10.82 -17.09 1.16
CA GLU A 107 -11.78 -16.58 2.13
C GLU A 107 -12.08 -15.10 1.89
N ALA A 108 -11.06 -14.29 1.56
CA ALA A 108 -11.21 -12.88 1.25
C ALA A 108 -12.06 -12.66 -0.02
N ILE A 109 -11.84 -13.45 -1.08
CA ILE A 109 -12.65 -13.42 -2.30
C ILE A 109 -14.10 -13.81 -2.02
N SER A 110 -14.32 -14.87 -1.23
CA SER A 110 -15.68 -15.32 -0.87
C SER A 110 -16.45 -14.23 -0.11
N ASN A 111 -15.76 -13.46 0.73
CA ASN A 111 -16.33 -12.38 1.53
C ASN A 111 -16.14 -10.98 0.91
N TYR A 112 -15.79 -10.88 -0.38
CA TYR A 112 -15.31 -9.65 -0.99
C TYR A 112 -16.27 -8.47 -0.87
N SER A 113 -17.58 -8.71 -1.06
CA SER A 113 -18.63 -7.68 -0.94
C SER A 113 -18.68 -7.06 0.46
N HIS A 114 -18.43 -7.84 1.51
CA HIS A 114 -18.41 -7.37 2.89
C HIS A 114 -17.09 -6.70 3.27
N LEU A 115 -15.98 -7.09 2.64
CA LEU A 115 -14.65 -6.57 2.91
C LEU A 115 -14.28 -5.35 2.05
N PHE A 116 -15.08 -5.04 1.03
CA PHE A 116 -14.81 -3.97 0.08
C PHE A 116 -14.67 -2.60 0.79
N ARG A 117 -13.56 -1.92 0.55
CA ARG A 117 -13.26 -0.58 1.09
C ARG A 117 -12.81 0.40 0.02
N ARG A 118 -11.98 -0.06 -0.90
CA ARG A 118 -11.42 0.72 -2.01
C ARG A 118 -11.39 -0.14 -3.25
N SER A 119 -11.75 0.45 -4.39
CA SER A 119 -11.65 -0.24 -5.67
C SER A 119 -10.17 -0.47 -6.03
N GLU A 120 -9.79 -1.73 -6.18
CA GLU A 120 -8.52 -2.12 -6.82
C GLU A 120 -8.81 -2.71 -8.21
N GLY A 121 -7.93 -2.44 -9.17
CA GLY A 121 -8.05 -2.99 -10.52
C GLY A 121 -9.04 -2.26 -11.42
N LEU A 122 -9.70 -3.04 -12.28
CA LEU A 122 -10.65 -2.63 -13.31
C LEU A 122 -11.78 -3.66 -13.35
N TYR A 123 -13.02 -3.20 -13.21
CA TYR A 123 -14.21 -4.04 -13.31
C TYR A 123 -14.82 -3.85 -14.70
N LEU A 124 -14.97 -4.95 -15.43
CA LEU A 124 -15.57 -4.96 -16.77
C LEU A 124 -16.76 -5.91 -16.75
N THR A 125 -17.90 -5.41 -17.20
CA THR A 125 -19.17 -6.16 -17.19
C THR A 125 -19.63 -6.37 -18.61
N ILE A 126 -20.02 -7.60 -18.95
CA ILE A 126 -20.41 -7.94 -20.33
C ILE A 126 -21.67 -7.23 -20.80
N SER A 127 -22.57 -6.86 -19.87
CA SER A 127 -23.75 -6.04 -20.15
C SER A 127 -23.39 -4.66 -20.72
N ASP A 128 -22.18 -4.17 -20.48
CA ASP A 128 -21.69 -2.86 -20.92
C ASP A 128 -20.72 -2.99 -22.11
N GLN A 129 -20.81 -4.06 -22.91
CA GLN A 129 -19.87 -4.40 -23.98
C GLN A 129 -19.55 -3.24 -24.93
N ASP A 130 -20.55 -2.43 -25.29
CA ASP A 130 -20.40 -1.30 -26.21
C ASP A 130 -19.53 -0.17 -25.63
N THR A 131 -19.37 -0.12 -24.31
CA THR A 131 -18.55 0.88 -23.60
C THR A 131 -17.27 0.30 -23.00
N LEU A 132 -17.04 -1.01 -23.14
CA LEU A 132 -15.94 -1.72 -22.49
C LEU A 132 -14.56 -1.15 -22.86
N GLU A 133 -14.33 -0.90 -24.14
CA GLU A 133 -13.07 -0.29 -24.61
C GLU A 133 -12.85 1.10 -24.00
N LYS A 134 -13.88 1.93 -23.98
CA LYS A 134 -13.83 3.28 -23.37
C LYS A 134 -13.52 3.20 -21.88
N THR A 135 -14.14 2.26 -21.16
CA THR A 135 -13.92 2.02 -19.73
C THR A 135 -12.48 1.59 -19.46
N PHE A 136 -11.93 0.69 -20.28
CA PHE A 136 -10.52 0.28 -20.20
C PHE A 136 -9.56 1.47 -20.38
N TRP A 137 -9.77 2.29 -21.41
CA TRP A 137 -8.89 3.44 -21.68
C TRP A 137 -8.98 4.55 -20.65
N ASN A 138 -10.17 4.84 -20.13
CA ASN A 138 -10.35 5.84 -19.07
C ASN A 138 -9.52 5.50 -17.83
N ARG A 139 -9.44 4.22 -17.46
CA ARG A 139 -8.64 3.77 -16.32
C ARG A 139 -7.13 3.94 -16.54
N GLN A 140 -6.63 3.71 -17.76
CA GLN A 140 -5.22 3.91 -18.09
C GLN A 140 -4.80 5.38 -18.03
N LYS A 141 -5.65 6.30 -18.52
CA LYS A 141 -5.36 7.75 -18.51
C LYS A 141 -5.30 8.36 -17.10
N GLY A 142 -5.94 7.73 -16.11
CA GLY A 142 -5.93 8.18 -14.71
C GLY A 142 -4.78 7.63 -13.86
N GLY A 143 -3.86 6.83 -14.43
CA GLY A 143 -2.67 6.34 -13.73
C GLY A 143 -1.51 7.32 -13.87
N ILE A 144 -1.29 8.16 -12.85
CA ILE A 144 -0.06 8.95 -12.67
C ILE A 144 0.93 8.13 -11.85
#